data_AF-A0A4Y9RWV7-F1
#
_entry.id   AF-A0A4Y9RWV7-F1
#
_cell.length_a   1.000
_cell.length_b   1.000
_cell.length_c   1.000
_cell.angle_alpha   90.00
_cell.angle_beta   90.00
_cell.angle_gamma   90.00
#
_symmetry.space_group_name_H-M   'P 1'
#
loop_
_entity.id
_entity.type
_entity.pdbx_description
1 polymer ?
#
loop_
_entity_poly.entity_id
_entity_poly.type
_entity_poly.pdbx_seq_one_letter_code
_entity_poly.pdbx_strand_id
1 'polypeptide(L)'
;MKTLSRGVALSVLALSAFAVAGCGDKDAAKAPAAPKAAMPATAGAAASAPVLQIRAETKQFRDWSATCGNDGTCWAFGFAPEFAAGWVRITLAPGRDAQPQILFGYWPDGDAKGPGQIALTIDGRGFASTLSPEGEPEAPIGEIRTDARAAIDAMAQGKVMTIRGASTQDVSLHGAAAALLWIDEKQGRLDTTTALIRRGDRPAATVPVAPPLPTVTPAPAVDQAGFGDVNQTVPAALRTRTEVGTCLKESAMPAISDMVMSARLDARTELWGVPCGAGAYNVTHNWYLTGPGGRDPRPAILAGTAGPGVDPVMADNSTVNGAYDPKTRTLSAFAKGRGIGDCGSAQTWVWTGDRFVLTEESTMGQCAGVRSDLWPVAWRTR
;
A
#
# COMPACT_ATOMS: atom_id res chain seq x y z
N MET A 1 -39.23 -16.67 -43.43
CA MET A 1 -39.53 -17.49 -44.62
C MET A 1 -38.31 -18.36 -44.92
N LYS A 2 -38.55 -19.63 -45.33
CA LYS A 2 -37.60 -20.74 -45.57
C LYS A 2 -37.07 -21.40 -44.28
N THR A 3 -37.61 -22.51 -43.71
CA THR A 3 -37.84 -23.91 -44.18
C THR A 3 -36.59 -24.56 -44.80
N LEU A 4 -36.19 -25.82 -44.55
CA LEU A 4 -36.73 -27.04 -43.93
C LEU A 4 -35.59 -28.09 -43.83
N SER A 5 -35.67 -29.06 -42.89
CA SER A 5 -35.38 -30.52 -43.02
C SER A 5 -34.75 -31.06 -41.71
N ARG A 6 -35.40 -31.82 -40.81
CA ARG A 6 -36.12 -33.14 -40.77
C ARG A 6 -35.23 -34.39 -40.63
N GLY A 7 -35.55 -35.19 -39.58
CA GLY A 7 -35.22 -36.61 -39.32
C GLY A 7 -34.69 -36.83 -37.88
N VAL A 8 -35.42 -37.30 -36.84
CA VAL A 8 -36.16 -38.57 -36.56
C VAL A 8 -35.22 -39.79 -36.61
N ALA A 9 -35.11 -40.77 -35.69
CA ALA A 9 -35.74 -41.25 -34.44
C ALA A 9 -34.65 -42.09 -33.67
N LEU A 10 -34.75 -42.53 -32.41
CA LEU A 10 -35.60 -43.61 -31.89
C LEU A 10 -35.42 -43.73 -30.36
N SER A 11 -36.53 -43.97 -29.66
CA SER A 11 -36.61 -44.39 -28.26
C SER A 11 -36.56 -45.93 -28.16
N VAL A 12 -35.93 -46.47 -27.13
CA VAL A 12 -36.20 -47.86 -26.67
C VAL A 12 -36.23 -47.87 -25.14
N LEU A 13 -37.45 -48.09 -24.60
CA LEU A 13 -37.70 -48.62 -23.26
C LEU A 13 -37.46 -50.14 -23.29
N ALA A 14 -36.89 -50.69 -22.24
CA ALA A 14 -37.03 -52.10 -21.91
C ALA A 14 -37.34 -52.25 -20.41
N LEU A 15 -38.59 -52.65 -20.14
CA LEU A 15 -39.10 -53.17 -18.87
C LEU A 15 -39.17 -54.70 -19.00
N SER A 16 -38.96 -55.43 -17.89
CA SER A 16 -39.40 -56.81 -17.52
C SER A 16 -38.25 -57.65 -16.92
N ALA A 17 -38.41 -58.53 -15.94
CA ALA A 17 -39.53 -58.92 -15.08
C ALA A 17 -38.99 -59.64 -13.82
N PHE A 18 -39.84 -59.69 -12.80
CA PHE A 18 -39.70 -60.46 -11.55
C PHE A 18 -39.64 -61.98 -11.78
N ALA A 19 -38.90 -62.68 -10.93
CA ALA A 19 -39.22 -64.06 -10.52
C ALA A 19 -38.93 -64.24 -9.02
N VAL A 20 -39.94 -64.69 -8.29
CA VAL A 20 -39.96 -65.04 -6.86
C VAL A 20 -39.84 -66.56 -6.75
N ALA A 21 -39.03 -67.06 -5.80
CA ALA A 21 -39.15 -68.42 -5.29
C ALA A 21 -38.66 -68.53 -3.83
N GLY A 22 -39.65 -68.54 -2.92
CA GLY A 22 -39.83 -69.38 -1.73
C GLY A 22 -38.66 -69.95 -0.89
N CYS A 23 -38.65 -69.47 0.36
CA CYS A 23 -38.60 -70.18 1.66
C CYS A 23 -37.57 -71.29 1.97
N GLY A 24 -36.88 -71.08 3.09
CA GLY A 24 -36.26 -72.13 3.89
C GLY A 24 -35.66 -71.56 5.19
N ASP A 25 -36.48 -71.43 6.23
CA ASP A 25 -36.05 -71.14 7.60
C ASP A 25 -35.10 -72.23 8.11
N LYS A 26 -33.92 -71.83 8.58
CA LYS A 26 -33.19 -72.53 9.65
C LYS A 26 -32.47 -71.51 10.52
N ASP A 27 -33.07 -71.27 11.68
CA ASP A 27 -32.44 -70.66 12.84
C ASP A 27 -31.17 -71.44 13.20
N ALA A 28 -30.03 -70.76 13.16
CA ALA A 28 -28.83 -71.14 13.89
C ALA A 28 -28.26 -69.87 14.51
N ALA A 29 -28.45 -69.75 15.83
CA ALA A 29 -27.96 -68.69 16.66
C ALA A 29 -26.45 -68.43 16.43
N LYS A 30 -26.11 -67.23 15.96
CA LYS A 30 -24.75 -66.72 15.91
C LYS A 30 -24.63 -65.54 16.88
N ALA A 31 -23.76 -65.69 17.87
CA ALA A 31 -23.49 -64.72 18.93
C ALA A 31 -23.23 -63.30 18.37
N PRO A 32 -23.61 -62.23 19.10
CA PRO A 32 -23.36 -60.86 18.66
C PRO A 32 -21.85 -60.60 18.61
N ALA A 33 -21.37 -60.23 17.42
CA ALA A 33 -20.02 -59.74 17.23
C ALA A 33 -19.86 -58.42 17.99
N ALA A 34 -18.79 -58.33 18.79
CA ALA A 34 -18.41 -57.12 19.52
C ALA A 34 -18.29 -55.91 18.57
N PRO A 35 -18.71 -54.71 18.99
CA PRO A 35 -18.56 -53.51 18.17
C PRO A 35 -17.07 -53.27 17.90
N LYS A 36 -16.69 -53.22 16.62
CA LYS A 36 -15.36 -52.76 16.20
C LYS A 36 -15.15 -51.37 16.78
N ALA A 37 -14.16 -51.24 17.67
CA ALA A 37 -13.70 -49.97 18.16
C ALA A 37 -13.38 -49.06 16.97
N ALA A 38 -14.08 -47.92 16.88
CA ALA A 38 -13.74 -46.88 15.93
C ALA A 38 -12.30 -46.44 16.21
N MET A 39 -11.42 -46.60 15.22
CA MET A 39 -10.09 -46.01 15.28
C MET A 39 -10.24 -44.51 15.50
N PRO A 40 -9.53 -43.91 16.47
CA PRO A 40 -9.55 -42.46 16.62
C PRO A 40 -9.07 -41.85 15.31
N ALA A 41 -9.90 -40.99 14.71
CA ALA A 41 -9.50 -40.17 13.60
C ALA A 41 -8.26 -39.39 14.06
N THR A 42 -7.10 -39.70 13.49
CA THR A 42 -5.92 -38.86 13.63
C THR A 42 -6.31 -37.49 13.14
N ALA A 43 -6.48 -36.54 14.07
CA ALA A 43 -6.60 -35.13 13.74
C ALA A 43 -5.36 -34.77 12.93
N GLY A 44 -5.53 -34.61 11.63
CA GLY A 44 -4.44 -34.16 10.76
C GLY A 44 -3.90 -32.87 11.35
N ALA A 45 -2.60 -32.84 11.63
CA ALA A 45 -1.93 -31.63 12.08
C ALA A 45 -2.35 -30.48 11.16
N ALA A 46 -2.98 -29.45 11.72
CA ALA A 46 -3.42 -28.30 10.95
C ALA A 46 -2.19 -27.72 10.26
N ALA A 47 -2.09 -27.91 8.94
CA ALA A 47 -1.00 -27.37 8.16
C ALA A 47 -1.00 -25.85 8.37
N SER A 48 0.09 -25.33 8.91
CA SER A 48 0.28 -23.89 9.07
C SER A 48 0.16 -23.22 7.71
N ALA A 49 -0.58 -22.12 7.64
CA ALA A 49 -0.71 -21.34 6.42
C ALA A 49 0.68 -20.96 5.88
N PRO A 50 0.89 -20.98 4.55
CA PRO A 50 2.18 -20.60 3.98
C PRO A 50 2.52 -19.13 4.28
N VAL A 51 3.80 -18.78 4.25
CA VAL A 51 4.22 -17.36 4.33
C VAL A 51 4.12 -16.74 2.94
N LEU A 52 3.50 -15.56 2.87
CA LEU A 52 3.31 -14.85 1.61
C LEU A 52 4.67 -14.51 0.97
N GLN A 53 4.85 -14.89 -0.28
CA GLN A 53 5.99 -14.48 -1.08
C GLN A 53 5.59 -13.27 -1.92
N ILE A 54 6.00 -12.08 -1.49
CA ILE A 54 5.60 -10.83 -2.12
C ILE A 54 6.79 -9.87 -2.24
N ARG A 55 6.74 -9.03 -3.27
CA ARG A 55 7.60 -7.87 -3.43
C ARG A 55 6.72 -6.63 -3.48
N ALA A 56 7.27 -5.52 -2.97
CA ALA A 56 6.66 -4.22 -3.11
C ALA A 56 6.37 -3.94 -4.60
N GLU A 57 5.14 -3.60 -4.94
CA GLU A 57 4.77 -3.32 -6.33
C GLU A 57 3.57 -2.37 -6.35
N THR A 58 3.60 -1.42 -7.27
CA THR A 58 2.47 -0.54 -7.60
C THR A 58 2.09 -0.76 -9.06
N LYS A 59 0.78 -0.84 -9.33
CA LYS A 59 0.24 -1.06 -10.67
C LYS A 59 -1.01 -0.21 -10.92
N GLN A 60 -1.08 0.34 -12.13
CA GLN A 60 -2.24 1.11 -12.60
C GLN A 60 -3.20 0.21 -13.40
N PHE A 61 -4.49 0.40 -13.19
CA PHE A 61 -5.61 -0.28 -13.83
C PHE A 61 -6.63 0.76 -14.28
N ARG A 62 -6.44 1.35 -15.46
CA ARG A 62 -7.27 2.48 -15.94
C ARG A 62 -7.29 3.61 -14.91
N ASP A 63 -8.41 3.88 -14.26
CA ASP A 63 -8.59 4.99 -13.33
C ASP A 63 -8.24 4.59 -11.88
N TRP A 64 -7.92 3.32 -11.66
CA TRP A 64 -7.56 2.77 -10.35
C TRP A 64 -6.06 2.49 -10.25
N SER A 65 -5.50 2.69 -9.07
CA SER A 65 -4.15 2.23 -8.74
C SER A 65 -4.20 1.22 -7.62
N ALA A 66 -3.27 0.26 -7.59
CA ALA A 66 -3.09 -0.63 -6.46
C ALA A 66 -1.62 -0.77 -6.12
N THR A 67 -1.33 -0.83 -4.83
CA THR A 67 0.02 -1.04 -4.29
C THR A 67 -0.05 -2.17 -3.27
N CYS A 68 0.90 -3.08 -3.31
CA CYS A 68 1.13 -4.03 -2.23
C CYS A 68 2.53 -3.80 -1.65
N GLY A 69 2.60 -3.68 -0.33
CA GLY A 69 3.84 -3.47 0.39
C GLY A 69 4.66 -4.75 0.58
N ASN A 70 5.91 -4.59 1.01
CA ASN A 70 6.79 -5.71 1.39
C ASN A 70 6.27 -6.54 2.58
N ASP A 71 5.31 -6.00 3.33
CA ASP A 71 4.62 -6.65 4.45
C ASP A 71 3.39 -7.46 4.02
N GLY A 72 3.03 -7.44 2.73
CA GLY A 72 1.85 -8.09 2.19
C GLY A 72 0.55 -7.30 2.30
N THR A 73 0.53 -6.12 2.94
CA THR A 73 -0.67 -5.26 2.95
C THR A 73 -0.84 -4.65 1.58
N CYS A 74 -2.07 -4.61 1.08
CA CYS A 74 -2.38 -4.03 -0.21
C CYS A 74 -3.43 -2.91 -0.08
N TRP A 75 -3.29 -1.91 -0.93
CA TRP A 75 -4.18 -0.77 -1.05
C TRP A 75 -4.65 -0.67 -2.51
N ALA A 76 -5.93 -0.43 -2.73
CA ALA A 76 -6.48 -0.04 -4.02
C ALA A 76 -7.15 1.33 -3.89
N PHE A 77 -6.85 2.23 -4.81
CA PHE A 77 -7.42 3.57 -4.86
C PHE A 77 -8.19 3.80 -6.15
N GLY A 78 -9.34 4.45 -6.01
CA GLY A 78 -10.07 5.12 -7.10
C GLY A 78 -10.14 6.62 -6.81
N PHE A 79 -10.07 7.43 -7.85
CA PHE A 79 -10.03 8.88 -7.74
C PHE A 79 -11.13 9.54 -8.58
N ALA A 80 -11.60 10.69 -8.12
CA ALA A 80 -12.38 11.60 -8.95
C ALA A 80 -11.51 12.16 -10.09
N PRO A 81 -12.11 12.48 -11.25
CA PRO A 81 -11.38 13.04 -12.37
C PRO A 81 -10.83 14.44 -12.07
N GLU A 82 -9.99 14.95 -12.97
CA GLU A 82 -9.27 16.24 -12.94
C GLU A 82 -9.82 17.32 -11.97
N PHE A 83 -8.93 17.84 -11.11
CA PHE A 83 -9.16 18.91 -10.11
C PHE A 83 -10.21 18.63 -9.03
N ALA A 84 -11.08 17.63 -9.20
CA ALA A 84 -11.91 17.14 -8.12
C ALA A 84 -11.06 16.40 -7.08
N ALA A 85 -11.52 16.45 -5.83
CA ALA A 85 -10.77 15.99 -4.67
C ALA A 85 -11.41 14.78 -4.01
N GLY A 86 -12.23 14.01 -4.74
CA GLY A 86 -12.86 12.78 -4.25
C GLY A 86 -11.96 11.56 -4.41
N TRP A 87 -11.97 10.66 -3.43
CA TRP A 87 -11.21 9.42 -3.48
C TRP A 87 -11.87 8.30 -2.68
N VAL A 88 -11.57 7.05 -3.05
CA VAL A 88 -11.84 5.84 -2.25
C VAL A 88 -10.58 5.01 -2.14
N ARG A 89 -10.38 4.43 -0.96
CA ARG A 89 -9.27 3.55 -0.61
C ARG A 89 -9.82 2.25 -0.03
N ILE A 90 -9.39 1.13 -0.59
CA ILE A 90 -9.63 -0.21 -0.05
C ILE A 90 -8.29 -0.75 0.45
N THR A 91 -8.17 -1.00 1.74
CA THR A 91 -6.98 -1.60 2.36
C THR A 91 -7.28 -3.03 2.77
N LEU A 92 -6.38 -3.98 2.47
CA LEU A 92 -6.49 -5.36 2.90
C LEU A 92 -5.13 -5.87 3.41
N ALA A 93 -5.07 -6.26 4.68
CA ALA A 93 -3.91 -6.95 5.25
C ALA A 93 -3.82 -8.40 4.72
N PRO A 94 -2.64 -9.04 4.73
CA PRO A 94 -2.50 -10.45 4.38
C PRO A 94 -3.11 -11.34 5.49
N GLY A 95 -3.32 -12.62 5.18
CA GLY A 95 -3.82 -13.60 6.14
C GLY A 95 -5.33 -13.82 6.08
N ARG A 96 -5.74 -15.01 6.52
CA ARG A 96 -7.10 -15.54 6.34
C ARG A 96 -8.21 -14.73 7.00
N ASP A 97 -7.91 -14.09 8.12
CA ASP A 97 -8.90 -13.38 8.95
C ASP A 97 -8.99 -11.89 8.61
N ALA A 98 -8.13 -11.40 7.71
CA ALA A 98 -8.10 -10.00 7.31
C ALA A 98 -9.41 -9.60 6.62
N GLN A 99 -9.96 -8.46 7.04
CA GLN A 99 -11.15 -7.85 6.47
C GLN A 99 -10.74 -6.59 5.70
N PRO A 100 -11.38 -6.30 4.56
CA PRO A 100 -11.10 -5.07 3.83
C PRO A 100 -11.63 -3.86 4.60
N GLN A 101 -10.81 -2.82 4.72
CA GLN A 101 -11.23 -1.50 5.18
C GLN A 101 -11.52 -0.63 3.95
N ILE A 102 -12.67 0.04 3.93
CA ILE A 102 -13.04 0.97 2.87
C ILE A 102 -13.15 2.35 3.50
N LEU A 103 -12.22 3.23 3.15
CA LEU A 103 -12.27 4.65 3.46
C LEU A 103 -12.52 5.43 2.18
N PHE A 104 -13.19 6.56 2.29
CA PHE A 104 -13.38 7.48 1.17
C PHE A 104 -13.42 8.90 1.71
N GLY A 105 -13.01 9.86 0.90
CA GLY A 105 -12.93 11.24 1.35
C GLY A 105 -13.10 12.20 0.21
N TYR A 106 -13.30 13.46 0.58
CA TYR A 106 -13.27 14.55 -0.37
C TYR A 106 -12.79 15.85 0.27
N TRP A 107 -12.28 16.78 -0.54
CA TRP A 107 -12.20 18.18 -0.13
C TRP A 107 -13.43 18.97 -0.59
N PRO A 108 -14.11 19.70 0.32
CA PRO A 108 -15.21 20.57 -0.04
C PRO A 108 -14.79 21.69 -1.01
N ASP A 109 -15.74 22.16 -1.82
CA ASP A 109 -15.52 23.35 -2.64
C ASP A 109 -15.65 24.62 -1.77
N GLY A 110 -14.66 25.51 -1.84
CA GLY A 110 -14.65 26.77 -1.09
C GLY A 110 -14.58 26.59 0.44
N ASP A 111 -15.17 27.52 1.19
CA ASP A 111 -15.15 27.52 2.67
C ASP A 111 -16.25 26.64 3.30
N ALA A 112 -16.85 25.74 2.51
CA ALA A 112 -17.93 24.90 2.98
C ALA A 112 -17.41 23.91 4.03
N LYS A 113 -17.73 24.15 5.31
CA LYS A 113 -17.42 23.23 6.39
C LYS A 113 -18.13 21.89 6.15
N GLY A 114 -17.40 20.80 6.37
CA GLY A 114 -17.89 19.45 6.17
C GLY A 114 -19.26 19.23 6.83
N PRO A 115 -20.16 18.50 6.17
CA PRO A 115 -21.47 18.19 6.74
C PRO A 115 -21.28 17.30 7.97
N GLY A 116 -22.21 17.36 8.92
CA GLY A 116 -22.29 16.37 10.00
C GLY A 116 -22.61 14.95 9.53
N GLN A 117 -22.71 14.70 8.22
CA GLN A 117 -23.03 13.41 7.60
C GLN A 117 -22.31 13.24 6.27
N ILE A 118 -21.68 12.09 6.06
CA ILE A 118 -21.08 11.69 4.78
C ILE A 118 -21.77 10.42 4.26
N ALA A 119 -22.15 10.43 2.99
CA ALA A 119 -22.86 9.32 2.36
C ALA A 119 -22.16 8.83 1.10
N LEU A 120 -22.31 7.54 0.82
CA LEU A 120 -21.78 6.88 -0.35
C LEU A 120 -22.88 6.18 -1.15
N THR A 121 -22.91 6.37 -2.46
CA THR A 121 -23.69 5.52 -3.36
C THR A 121 -22.84 4.96 -4.49
N ILE A 122 -23.14 3.74 -4.94
CA ILE A 122 -22.55 3.13 -6.13
C ILE A 122 -23.68 2.90 -7.13
N ASP A 123 -23.58 3.52 -8.32
CA ASP A 123 -24.65 3.51 -9.34
C ASP A 123 -26.05 3.79 -8.75
N GLY A 124 -26.13 4.74 -7.81
CA GLY A 124 -27.37 5.14 -7.13
C GLY A 124 -27.79 4.28 -5.93
N ARG A 125 -27.17 3.10 -5.71
CA ARG A 125 -27.41 2.28 -4.51
C ARG A 125 -26.63 2.82 -3.32
N GLY A 126 -27.32 3.17 -2.24
CA GLY A 126 -26.70 3.62 -0.99
C GLY A 126 -26.03 2.51 -0.20
N PHE A 127 -24.92 2.86 0.46
CA PHE A 127 -24.21 2.02 1.41
C PHE A 127 -24.10 2.76 2.74
N ALA A 128 -24.29 2.04 3.85
CA ALA A 128 -24.19 2.64 5.18
C ALA A 128 -22.74 3.08 5.44
N SER A 129 -22.56 4.37 5.69
CA SER A 129 -21.27 4.98 5.99
C SER A 129 -21.34 5.84 7.23
N THR A 130 -20.22 5.92 7.95
CA THR A 130 -20.03 6.81 9.09
C THR A 130 -18.85 7.75 8.83
N LEU A 131 -18.80 8.86 9.55
CA LEU A 131 -17.58 9.68 9.60
C LEU A 131 -16.49 8.90 10.34
N SER A 132 -15.31 8.84 9.75
CA SER A 132 -14.12 8.29 10.37
C SER A 132 -13.49 9.34 11.30
N PRO A 133 -12.99 8.95 12.49
CA PRO A 133 -12.21 9.84 13.34
C PRO A 133 -10.87 10.26 12.72
N GLU A 134 -10.44 9.61 11.63
CA GLU A 134 -9.25 10.01 10.87
C GLU A 134 -9.49 11.28 10.04
N GLY A 135 -10.75 11.65 9.80
CA GLY A 135 -11.15 12.83 9.03
C GLY A 135 -11.19 14.12 9.85
N GLU A 136 -11.11 15.24 9.14
CA GLU A 136 -11.18 16.60 9.71
C GLU A 136 -12.38 17.35 9.10
N PRO A 137 -12.90 18.42 9.73
CA PRO A 137 -14.03 19.16 9.19
C PRO A 137 -13.79 19.71 7.77
N GLU A 138 -12.55 20.08 7.46
CA GLU A 138 -12.10 20.60 6.16
C GLU A 138 -11.71 19.49 5.18
N ALA A 139 -11.52 18.25 5.67
CA ALA A 139 -11.16 17.08 4.88
C ALA A 139 -11.89 15.83 5.43
N PRO A 140 -13.22 15.75 5.26
CA PRO A 140 -14.01 14.68 5.84
C PRO A 140 -13.65 13.33 5.21
N ILE A 141 -13.54 12.32 6.06
CA ILE A 141 -13.32 10.93 5.68
C ILE A 141 -14.52 10.12 6.15
N GLY A 142 -15.14 9.40 5.23
CA GLY A 142 -16.14 8.39 5.48
C GLY A 142 -15.52 7.00 5.50
N GLU A 143 -16.21 6.08 6.16
CA GLU A 143 -15.85 4.67 6.22
C GLU A 143 -17.08 3.78 6.06
N ILE A 144 -16.89 2.61 5.45
CA ILE A 144 -17.89 1.54 5.40
C ILE A 144 -17.50 0.48 6.44
N ARG A 145 -18.17 0.49 7.59
CA ARG A 145 -17.93 -0.50 8.67
C ARG A 145 -18.71 -1.80 8.50
N THR A 146 -19.91 -1.71 7.93
CA THR A 146 -20.80 -2.85 7.70
C THR A 146 -20.91 -3.12 6.20
N ASP A 147 -21.08 -4.38 5.80
CA ASP A 147 -21.30 -4.76 4.40
C ASP A 147 -20.18 -4.37 3.42
N ALA A 148 -18.93 -4.25 3.90
CA ALA A 148 -17.77 -3.96 3.06
C ALA A 148 -17.66 -4.87 1.84
N ARG A 149 -18.02 -6.16 2.00
CA ARG A 149 -18.08 -7.13 0.89
C ARG A 149 -19.10 -6.73 -0.18
N ALA A 150 -20.30 -6.31 0.22
CA ALA A 150 -21.33 -5.89 -0.71
C ALA A 150 -20.97 -4.57 -1.43
N ALA A 151 -20.28 -3.66 -0.72
CA ALA A 151 -19.74 -2.45 -1.31
C ALA A 151 -18.64 -2.75 -2.34
N ILE A 152 -17.73 -3.67 -2.03
CA ILE A 152 -16.70 -4.15 -2.97
C ILE A 152 -17.31 -4.80 -4.20
N ASP A 153 -18.32 -5.65 -4.01
CA ASP A 153 -19.02 -6.30 -5.12
C ASP A 153 -19.70 -5.29 -6.03
N ALA A 154 -20.30 -4.24 -5.46
CA ALA A 154 -20.89 -3.14 -6.21
C ALA A 154 -19.82 -2.28 -6.90
N MET A 155 -18.70 -1.97 -6.24
CA MET A 155 -17.60 -1.21 -6.86
C MET A 155 -16.98 -1.96 -8.05
N ALA A 156 -16.84 -3.28 -7.94
CA ALA A 156 -16.27 -4.12 -8.99
C ALA A 156 -17.15 -4.20 -10.25
N GLN A 157 -18.48 -4.09 -10.09
CA GLN A 157 -19.45 -4.19 -11.19
C GLN A 157 -19.95 -2.82 -11.67
N GLY A 158 -19.80 -1.80 -10.83
CA GLY A 158 -20.36 -0.49 -11.06
C GLY A 158 -19.52 0.39 -11.97
N LYS A 159 -20.04 1.57 -12.27
CA LYS A 159 -19.38 2.56 -13.14
C LYS A 159 -18.94 3.79 -12.39
N VAL A 160 -19.77 4.26 -11.46
CA VAL A 160 -19.51 5.46 -10.68
C VAL A 160 -19.85 5.25 -9.21
N MET A 161 -18.98 5.78 -8.37
CA MET A 161 -19.22 5.92 -6.94
C MET A 161 -19.37 7.41 -6.62
N THR A 162 -20.53 7.79 -6.08
CA THR A 162 -20.82 9.18 -5.72
C THR A 162 -20.70 9.34 -4.20
N ILE A 163 -19.77 10.21 -3.78
CA ILE A 163 -19.62 10.69 -2.41
C ILE A 163 -20.50 11.92 -2.26
N ARG A 164 -21.39 11.92 -1.25
CA ARG A 164 -22.24 13.07 -0.94
C ARG A 164 -21.88 13.62 0.43
N GLY A 165 -21.60 14.91 0.45
CA GLY A 165 -21.47 15.70 1.65
C GLY A 165 -21.82 17.16 1.41
N ALA A 166 -20.97 18.08 1.87
CA ALA A 166 -21.08 19.52 1.57
C ALA A 166 -20.83 19.81 0.08
N SER A 167 -19.99 18.98 -0.57
CA SER A 167 -19.91 18.88 -2.03
C SER A 167 -20.20 17.44 -2.46
N THR A 168 -20.48 17.25 -3.75
CA THR A 168 -20.68 15.93 -4.35
C THR A 168 -19.50 15.61 -5.25
N GLN A 169 -18.90 14.43 -5.05
CA GLN A 169 -17.77 13.97 -5.84
C GLN A 169 -18.11 12.63 -6.49
N ASP A 170 -17.87 12.53 -7.80
CA ASP A 170 -17.98 11.28 -8.54
C ASP A 170 -16.59 10.67 -8.75
N VAL A 171 -16.44 9.43 -8.32
CA VAL A 171 -15.23 8.62 -8.45
C VAL A 171 -15.48 7.53 -9.48
N SER A 172 -14.59 7.42 -10.48
CA SER A 172 -14.68 6.36 -11.49
C SER A 172 -14.45 4.99 -10.88
N LEU A 173 -15.24 4.00 -11.28
CA LEU A 173 -15.04 2.58 -10.91
C LEU A 173 -14.35 1.77 -12.02
N HIS A 174 -13.96 2.42 -13.13
CA HIS A 174 -13.27 1.74 -14.21
C HIS A 174 -11.87 1.29 -13.79
N GLY A 175 -11.73 -0.01 -13.57
CA GLY A 175 -10.48 -0.62 -13.11
C GLY A 175 -10.57 -1.22 -11.71
N ALA A 176 -11.61 -0.93 -10.94
CA ALA A 176 -11.80 -1.42 -9.58
C ALA A 176 -11.71 -2.96 -9.50
N ALA A 177 -12.47 -3.68 -10.34
CA ALA A 177 -12.42 -5.13 -10.37
C ALA A 177 -11.03 -5.70 -10.68
N ALA A 178 -10.29 -5.08 -11.61
CA ALA A 178 -8.97 -5.54 -12.01
C ALA A 178 -7.93 -5.28 -10.91
N ALA A 179 -7.98 -4.10 -10.28
CA ALA A 179 -7.14 -3.75 -9.13
C ALA A 179 -7.36 -4.71 -7.96
N LEU A 180 -8.63 -4.99 -7.61
CA LEU A 180 -8.99 -5.87 -6.50
C LEU A 180 -8.70 -7.35 -6.79
N LEU A 181 -8.86 -7.79 -8.04
CA LEU A 181 -8.45 -9.13 -8.47
C LEU A 181 -6.93 -9.30 -8.39
N TRP A 182 -6.17 -8.26 -8.74
CA TRP A 182 -4.72 -8.26 -8.59
C TRP A 182 -4.29 -8.34 -7.13
N ILE A 183 -5.03 -7.70 -6.20
CA ILE A 183 -4.81 -7.89 -4.76
C ILE A 183 -5.07 -9.34 -4.35
N ASP A 184 -6.14 -9.97 -4.84
CA ASP A 184 -6.39 -11.39 -4.57
C ASP A 184 -5.24 -12.28 -5.04
N GLU A 185 -4.67 -11.99 -6.22
CA GLU A 185 -3.49 -12.69 -6.73
C GLU A 185 -2.27 -12.46 -5.84
N LYS A 186 -1.96 -11.20 -5.52
CA LYS A 186 -0.79 -10.82 -4.70
C LYS A 186 -0.82 -11.37 -3.30
N GLN A 187 -2.00 -11.56 -2.71
CA GLN A 187 -2.16 -12.14 -1.38
C GLN A 187 -2.46 -13.65 -1.41
N GLY A 188 -2.44 -14.29 -2.58
CA GLY A 188 -2.71 -15.73 -2.69
C GLY A 188 -4.13 -16.12 -2.27
N ARG A 189 -5.12 -15.24 -2.49
CA ARG A 189 -6.53 -15.41 -2.12
C ARG A 189 -7.40 -15.98 -3.23
N LEU A 190 -6.92 -16.04 -4.46
CA LEU A 190 -7.71 -16.53 -5.60
C LEU A 190 -8.39 -17.88 -5.29
N ASP A 191 -9.66 -17.97 -5.66
CA ASP A 191 -10.50 -19.16 -5.51
C ASP A 191 -10.75 -19.57 -4.04
N THR A 192 -10.42 -18.71 -3.07
CA THR A 192 -10.79 -18.89 -1.65
C THR A 192 -12.12 -18.24 -1.30
N THR A 193 -12.66 -18.60 -0.15
CA THR A 193 -13.86 -17.97 0.40
C THR A 193 -13.67 -16.49 0.76
N THR A 194 -12.42 -16.07 1.01
CA THR A 194 -12.07 -14.69 1.43
C THR A 194 -11.52 -13.82 0.30
N ALA A 195 -11.50 -14.31 -0.95
CA ALA A 195 -11.14 -13.51 -2.12
C ALA A 195 -12.11 -12.33 -2.31
N LEU A 196 -11.62 -11.14 -2.64
CA LEU A 196 -12.46 -9.98 -2.92
C LEU A 196 -13.30 -10.19 -4.18
N ILE A 197 -12.67 -10.62 -5.28
CA ILE A 197 -13.28 -10.74 -6.61
C ILE A 197 -13.48 -12.19 -7.01
N ARG A 198 -12.39 -12.96 -7.18
CA ARG A 198 -12.47 -14.34 -7.69
C ARG A 198 -12.58 -15.34 -6.54
N ARG A 199 -13.79 -15.43 -6.00
CA ARG A 199 -14.17 -16.38 -4.94
C ARG A 199 -14.21 -17.82 -5.42
N GLY A 200 -13.98 -18.73 -4.49
CA GLY A 200 -14.21 -20.16 -4.65
C GLY A 200 -14.41 -20.85 -3.30
N ASP A 201 -14.28 -22.16 -3.30
CA ASP A 201 -14.45 -23.04 -2.14
C ASP A 201 -13.14 -23.36 -1.42
N ARG A 202 -11.99 -22.88 -1.93
CA ARG A 202 -10.69 -23.10 -1.28
C ARG A 202 -10.72 -22.52 0.15
N PRO A 203 -10.32 -23.29 1.18
CA PRO A 203 -10.45 -22.83 2.56
C PRO A 203 -9.64 -21.56 2.83
N ALA A 204 -10.20 -20.64 3.62
CA ALA A 204 -9.51 -19.43 4.08
C ALA A 204 -8.16 -19.74 4.75
N ALA A 205 -8.05 -20.89 5.42
CA ALA A 205 -6.81 -21.35 6.05
C ALA A 205 -5.63 -21.52 5.08
N THR A 206 -5.87 -21.57 3.77
CA THR A 206 -4.82 -21.64 2.74
C THR A 206 -4.31 -20.27 2.29
N VAL A 207 -4.93 -19.16 2.75
CA VAL A 207 -4.44 -17.80 2.48
C VAL A 207 -3.14 -17.58 3.24
N PRO A 208 -2.05 -17.20 2.55
CA PRO A 208 -0.76 -16.94 3.18
C PRO A 208 -0.80 -15.85 4.26
N VAL A 209 0.03 -16.01 5.28
CA VAL A 209 0.24 -15.00 6.34
C VAL A 209 1.31 -13.98 5.93
N ALA A 210 1.35 -12.83 6.62
CA ALA A 210 2.36 -11.79 6.40
C ALA A 210 3.79 -12.35 6.44
N PRO A 211 4.69 -11.90 5.54
CA PRO A 211 6.12 -12.13 5.67
C PRO A 211 6.69 -11.33 6.85
N PRO A 212 7.81 -11.79 7.46
CA PRO A 212 8.52 -10.98 8.44
C PRO A 212 9.12 -9.74 7.77
N LEU A 213 9.07 -8.60 8.48
CA LEU A 213 9.72 -7.38 8.03
C LEU A 213 11.24 -7.44 8.26
N PRO A 214 12.06 -6.88 7.35
CA PRO A 214 13.47 -6.63 7.63
C PRO A 214 13.62 -5.76 8.88
N THR A 215 14.64 -6.03 9.69
CA THR A 215 14.93 -5.23 10.90
C THR A 215 16.06 -4.26 10.64
N VAL A 216 15.91 -3.01 11.05
CA VAL A 216 16.94 -1.98 10.93
C VAL A 216 17.22 -1.39 12.30
N THR A 217 18.48 -1.46 12.75
CA THR A 217 18.90 -0.90 14.03
C THR A 217 19.59 0.45 13.81
N PRO A 218 19.09 1.54 14.41
CA PRO A 218 19.77 2.83 14.36
C PRO A 218 21.08 2.78 15.15
N ALA A 219 22.09 3.53 14.68
CA ALA A 219 23.29 3.77 15.49
C ALA A 219 22.93 4.53 16.78
N PRO A 220 23.79 4.51 17.81
CA PRO A 220 23.60 5.36 18.97
C PRO A 220 23.54 6.86 18.60
N ALA A 221 22.68 7.61 19.28
CA ALA A 221 22.71 9.07 19.20
C ALA A 221 24.06 9.60 19.69
N VAL A 222 24.53 10.68 19.08
CA VAL A 222 25.80 11.33 19.42
C VAL A 222 25.57 12.82 19.63
N ASP A 223 26.43 13.43 20.43
CA ASP A 223 26.41 14.87 20.66
C ASP A 223 26.59 15.65 19.35
N GLN A 224 25.72 16.66 19.17
CA GLN A 224 25.61 17.51 17.99
C GLN A 224 26.25 18.90 18.20
N ALA A 225 27.05 19.09 19.25
CA ALA A 225 27.75 20.36 19.46
C ALA A 225 28.52 20.81 18.20
N GLY A 226 28.16 21.99 17.68
CA GLY A 226 28.73 22.57 16.47
C GLY A 226 28.05 22.16 15.15
N PHE A 227 26.95 21.41 15.20
CA PHE A 227 26.15 20.98 14.05
C PHE A 227 24.72 21.53 14.14
N GLY A 228 23.98 21.53 13.03
CA GLY A 228 22.60 21.99 13.03
C GLY A 228 21.90 21.96 11.67
N ASP A 229 20.61 22.26 11.69
CA ASP A 229 19.68 22.00 10.57
C ASP A 229 19.58 23.19 9.58
N VAL A 230 20.34 24.26 9.81
CA VAL A 230 20.36 25.48 8.98
C VAL A 230 21.61 26.30 9.32
N ASN A 231 21.98 27.24 8.44
CA ASN A 231 23.07 28.21 8.61
C ASN A 231 24.45 27.58 8.81
N GLN A 232 24.64 26.34 8.35
CA GLN A 232 25.93 25.66 8.47
C GLN A 232 26.87 26.11 7.36
N THR A 233 28.16 26.21 7.66
CA THR A 233 29.16 26.58 6.65
C THR A 233 29.70 25.31 5.99
N VAL A 234 29.46 25.15 4.69
CA VAL A 234 30.00 24.04 3.90
C VAL A 234 31.54 24.03 4.00
N PRO A 235 32.18 22.94 4.45
CA PRO A 235 33.63 22.87 4.57
C PRO A 235 34.34 23.07 3.23
N ALA A 236 35.55 23.65 3.26
CA ALA A 236 36.32 23.93 2.05
C ALA A 236 36.55 22.68 1.19
N ALA A 237 36.91 21.55 1.81
CA ALA A 237 37.12 20.28 1.11
C ALA A 237 35.85 19.78 0.40
N LEU A 238 34.68 19.84 1.06
CA LEU A 238 33.40 19.50 0.43
C LEU A 238 33.05 20.46 -0.71
N ARG A 239 33.31 21.76 -0.54
CA ARG A 239 33.05 22.80 -1.55
C ARG A 239 33.89 22.64 -2.82
N THR A 240 35.04 21.95 -2.77
CA THR A 240 35.86 21.70 -3.96
C THR A 240 35.24 20.70 -4.93
N ARG A 241 34.25 19.91 -4.50
CA ARG A 241 33.50 19.01 -5.40
C ARG A 241 32.71 19.83 -6.41
N THR A 242 32.84 19.50 -7.70
CA THR A 242 32.15 20.20 -8.78
C THR A 242 30.63 20.21 -8.57
N GLU A 243 30.06 19.07 -8.16
CA GLU A 243 28.63 18.90 -7.95
C GLU A 243 28.12 19.81 -6.81
N VAL A 244 28.90 19.91 -5.72
CA VAL A 244 28.60 20.82 -4.59
C VAL A 244 28.67 22.27 -5.04
N GLY A 245 29.70 22.64 -5.80
CA GLY A 245 29.86 23.99 -6.35
C GLY A 245 28.71 24.40 -7.27
N THR A 246 28.18 23.47 -8.07
CA THR A 246 26.99 23.69 -8.91
C THR A 246 25.74 23.89 -8.07
N CYS A 247 25.45 22.98 -7.12
CA CYS A 247 24.30 23.10 -6.22
C CYS A 247 24.25 24.44 -5.47
N LEU A 248 25.40 24.90 -4.97
CA LEU A 248 25.49 26.19 -4.27
C LEU A 248 25.22 27.40 -5.18
N LYS A 249 25.57 27.32 -6.47
CA LYS A 249 25.25 28.38 -7.45
C LYS A 249 23.76 28.38 -7.79
N GLU A 250 23.17 27.20 -7.99
CA GLU A 250 21.74 27.04 -8.28
C GLU A 250 20.86 27.45 -7.09
N SER A 251 21.42 27.39 -5.88
CA SER A 251 20.76 27.75 -4.63
C SER A 251 21.13 29.14 -4.11
N ALA A 252 21.74 30.00 -4.94
CA ALA A 252 22.22 31.34 -4.55
C ALA A 252 21.07 32.37 -4.44
N MET A 253 19.99 32.00 -3.75
CA MET A 253 18.86 32.86 -3.43
C MET A 253 18.71 32.95 -1.90
N PRO A 254 18.39 34.13 -1.33
CA PRO A 254 18.39 34.33 0.12
C PRO A 254 17.50 33.36 0.92
N ALA A 255 16.42 32.86 0.33
CA ALA A 255 15.51 31.93 0.98
C ALA A 255 16.08 30.50 1.12
N ILE A 256 17.12 30.15 0.35
CA ILE A 256 17.62 28.76 0.20
C ILE A 256 19.11 28.65 0.53
N SER A 257 19.91 29.69 0.28
CA SER A 257 21.38 29.66 0.40
C SER A 257 21.86 29.20 1.78
N ASP A 258 21.08 29.50 2.81
CA ASP A 258 21.40 29.25 4.20
C ASP A 258 20.83 27.91 4.71
N MET A 259 20.07 27.18 3.87
CA MET A 259 19.53 25.85 4.19
C MET A 259 20.59 24.74 4.09
N VAL A 260 21.82 25.04 4.51
CA VAL A 260 22.89 24.06 4.67
C VAL A 260 22.70 23.39 6.03
N MET A 261 22.61 22.06 6.00
CA MET A 261 22.48 21.21 7.18
C MET A 261 23.79 20.49 7.47
N SER A 262 24.05 20.22 8.74
CA SER A 262 25.15 19.39 9.18
C SER A 262 24.75 18.55 10.40
N ALA A 263 25.26 17.34 10.50
CA ALA A 263 25.10 16.51 11.70
C ALA A 263 26.34 15.66 11.96
N ARG A 264 26.64 15.39 13.22
CA ARG A 264 27.63 14.38 13.60
C ARG A 264 26.96 13.00 13.58
N LEU A 265 27.52 12.06 12.84
CA LEU A 265 27.05 10.67 12.84
C LEU A 265 27.86 9.84 13.82
N ASP A 266 29.17 10.00 13.87
CA ASP A 266 30.05 9.38 14.87
C ASP A 266 31.34 10.20 15.04
N ALA A 267 32.33 9.68 15.76
CA ALA A 267 33.60 10.38 16.00
C ALA A 267 34.43 10.66 14.73
N ARG A 268 34.13 9.96 13.62
CA ARG A 268 34.85 9.99 12.35
C ARG A 268 33.95 10.33 11.16
N THR A 269 32.64 10.49 11.36
CA THR A 269 31.70 10.71 10.27
C THR A 269 30.79 11.90 10.56
N GLU A 270 30.76 12.85 9.63
CA GLU A 270 29.83 13.98 9.58
C GLU A 270 28.90 13.82 8.37
N LEU A 271 27.68 14.30 8.49
CA LEU A 271 26.67 14.41 7.43
C LEU A 271 26.54 15.88 7.04
N TRP A 272 26.42 16.14 5.75
CA TRP A 272 26.17 17.47 5.20
C TRP A 272 25.01 17.43 4.21
N GLY A 273 23.98 18.25 4.43
CA GLY A 273 22.91 18.51 3.48
C GLY A 273 23.17 19.84 2.76
N VAL A 274 23.51 19.79 1.47
CA VAL A 274 23.81 20.98 0.67
C VAL A 274 22.59 21.32 -0.21
N PRO A 275 22.04 22.54 -0.13
CA PRO A 275 20.91 22.92 -0.99
C PRO A 275 21.33 22.88 -2.46
N CYS A 276 20.46 22.34 -3.31
CA CYS A 276 20.69 22.08 -4.73
C CYS A 276 19.46 22.42 -5.58
N GLY A 277 18.95 23.63 -5.41
CA GLY A 277 17.81 24.17 -6.14
C GLY A 277 16.49 24.11 -5.37
N ALA A 278 15.50 24.82 -5.91
CA ALA A 278 14.15 24.86 -5.37
C ALA A 278 13.13 25.05 -6.50
N GLY A 279 11.98 24.41 -6.35
CA GLY A 279 10.74 24.69 -7.08
C GLY A 279 9.75 25.45 -6.19
N ALA A 280 8.53 25.68 -6.70
CA ALA A 280 7.53 26.53 -6.02
C ALA A 280 7.20 26.13 -4.56
N TYR A 281 7.34 24.86 -4.20
CA TYR A 281 6.98 24.32 -2.88
C TYR A 281 7.93 23.19 -2.44
N ASN A 282 9.06 23.03 -3.13
CA ASN A 282 10.02 21.95 -2.95
C ASN A 282 11.43 22.53 -2.91
N VAL A 283 12.24 22.13 -1.94
CA VAL A 283 13.67 22.43 -1.88
C VAL A 283 14.44 21.13 -2.03
N THR A 284 15.47 21.12 -2.86
CA THR A 284 16.30 19.93 -3.07
C THR A 284 17.59 20.05 -2.28
N HIS A 285 18.04 18.96 -1.68
CA HIS A 285 19.33 18.84 -0.99
C HIS A 285 20.11 17.65 -1.53
N ASN A 286 21.42 17.83 -1.74
CA ASN A 286 22.35 16.75 -1.96
C ASN A 286 23.14 16.46 -0.68
N TRP A 287 23.18 15.19 -0.30
CA TRP A 287 23.73 14.71 0.97
C TRP A 287 25.11 14.09 0.80
N TYR A 288 26.02 14.43 1.71
CA TYR A 288 27.40 13.96 1.70
C TYR A 288 27.83 13.49 3.09
N LEU A 289 28.67 12.46 3.10
CA LEU A 289 29.37 11.96 4.26
C LEU A 289 30.83 12.41 4.17
N THR A 290 31.37 12.89 5.29
CA THR A 290 32.75 13.35 5.39
C THR A 290 33.41 12.84 6.66
N GLY A 291 34.75 12.82 6.68
CA GLY A 291 35.52 12.85 7.91
C GLY A 291 35.40 14.21 8.61
N PRO A 292 35.91 14.33 9.86
CA PRO A 292 35.82 15.58 10.62
C PRO A 292 36.40 16.77 9.86
N GLY A 293 35.65 17.88 9.83
CA GLY A 293 36.01 19.08 9.09
C GLY A 293 35.82 18.99 7.57
N GLY A 294 34.94 18.09 7.10
CA GLY A 294 34.64 17.93 5.68
C GLY A 294 35.66 17.13 4.86
N ARG A 295 36.57 16.39 5.50
CA ARG A 295 37.59 15.58 4.81
C ARG A 295 36.95 14.42 4.04
N ASP A 296 37.60 13.98 2.96
CA ASP A 296 37.22 12.79 2.19
C ASP A 296 35.72 12.72 1.81
N PRO A 297 35.16 13.76 1.17
CA PRO A 297 33.73 13.86 0.91
C PRO A 297 33.25 12.80 -0.08
N ARG A 298 32.23 12.02 0.32
CA ARG A 298 31.54 11.03 -0.51
C ARG A 298 30.02 11.22 -0.48
N PRO A 299 29.29 10.98 -1.57
CA PRO A 299 27.83 11.02 -1.54
C PRO A 299 27.24 10.03 -0.53
N ALA A 300 26.17 10.42 0.17
CA ALA A 300 25.36 9.48 0.95
C ALA A 300 24.43 8.72 0.00
N ILE A 301 24.31 7.39 0.11
CA ILE A 301 23.38 6.64 -0.74
C ILE A 301 22.01 6.57 -0.05
N LEU A 302 21.00 7.17 -0.67
CA LEU A 302 19.61 7.30 -0.23
C LEU A 302 18.67 6.64 -1.25
N ALA A 303 18.93 5.37 -1.56
CA ALA A 303 18.13 4.62 -2.53
C ALA A 303 16.74 4.26 -1.97
N GLY A 304 15.70 4.47 -2.79
CA GLY A 304 14.32 3.98 -2.56
C GLY A 304 14.16 2.50 -2.94
N THR A 305 12.91 2.00 -3.01
CA THR A 305 12.66 0.59 -3.37
C THR A 305 13.05 0.22 -4.81
N ALA A 306 13.09 1.20 -5.70
CA ALA A 306 13.56 1.02 -7.08
C ALA A 306 15.06 0.66 -7.15
N GLY A 307 15.83 0.99 -6.10
CA GLY A 307 17.27 0.82 -6.06
C GLY A 307 18.04 2.02 -6.61
N PRO A 308 19.38 1.98 -6.51
CA PRO A 308 20.25 3.08 -6.92
C PRO A 308 20.29 3.26 -8.44
N GLY A 309 20.41 4.51 -8.89
CA GLY A 309 20.62 4.89 -10.29
C GLY A 309 19.41 4.72 -11.20
N VAL A 310 18.22 4.48 -10.63
CA VAL A 310 16.99 4.30 -11.41
C VAL A 310 16.36 5.63 -11.83
N ASP A 311 16.51 6.67 -11.03
CA ASP A 311 16.05 8.02 -11.40
C ASP A 311 17.14 8.73 -12.22
N PRO A 312 16.90 9.05 -13.52
CA PRO A 312 17.88 9.73 -14.35
C PRO A 312 17.99 11.23 -14.05
N VAL A 313 17.07 11.78 -13.26
CA VAL A 313 16.98 13.20 -12.93
C VAL A 313 17.52 13.46 -11.52
N MET A 314 17.10 12.67 -10.54
CA MET A 314 17.51 12.81 -9.15
C MET A 314 18.66 11.85 -8.81
N ALA A 315 19.79 12.40 -8.35
CA ALA A 315 20.91 11.59 -7.89
C ALA A 315 20.53 10.79 -6.63
N ASP A 316 21.15 9.61 -6.44
CA ASP A 316 20.91 8.73 -5.29
C ASP A 316 21.25 9.37 -3.93
N ASN A 317 21.93 10.52 -3.91
CA ASN A 317 22.21 11.27 -2.70
C ASN A 317 21.33 12.52 -2.55
N SER A 318 20.27 12.64 -3.35
CA SER A 318 19.42 13.80 -3.40
C SER A 318 18.07 13.54 -2.71
N THR A 319 17.53 14.56 -2.07
CA THR A 319 16.19 14.52 -1.49
C THR A 319 15.43 15.80 -1.80
N VAL A 320 14.11 15.69 -1.85
CA VAL A 320 13.21 16.86 -1.86
C VAL A 320 12.61 17.04 -0.46
N ASN A 321 12.68 18.27 0.05
CA ASN A 321 12.28 18.65 1.41
C ASN A 321 12.90 17.71 2.47
N GLY A 322 14.18 17.44 2.32
CA GLY A 322 14.91 16.52 3.18
C GLY A 322 15.18 17.11 4.56
N ALA A 323 15.21 16.27 5.59
CA ALA A 323 15.63 16.63 6.93
C ALA A 323 16.32 15.45 7.61
N TYR A 324 17.21 15.72 8.56
CA TYR A 324 17.84 14.69 9.38
C TYR A 324 17.55 14.93 10.86
N ASP A 325 17.03 13.92 11.56
CA ASP A 325 16.85 13.94 13.01
C ASP A 325 17.98 13.14 13.70
N PRO A 326 18.90 13.81 14.42
CA PRO A 326 20.02 13.13 15.08
C PRO A 326 19.60 12.27 16.28
N LYS A 327 18.40 12.47 16.84
CA LYS A 327 17.89 11.67 17.98
C LYS A 327 17.43 10.29 17.51
N THR A 328 16.65 10.26 16.43
CA THR A 328 16.13 9.01 15.84
C THR A 328 17.06 8.41 14.80
N ARG A 329 18.10 9.15 14.39
CA ARG A 329 19.03 8.77 13.31
C ARG A 329 18.36 8.66 11.95
N THR A 330 17.26 9.37 11.75
CA THR A 330 16.45 9.27 10.54
C THR A 330 16.75 10.43 9.60
N LEU A 331 16.89 10.13 8.32
CA LEU A 331 16.82 11.10 7.24
C LEU A 331 15.46 10.90 6.58
N SER A 332 14.64 11.94 6.55
CA SER A 332 13.33 11.93 5.88
C SER A 332 13.36 12.80 4.63
N ALA A 333 12.55 12.46 3.65
CA ALA A 333 12.30 13.24 2.45
C ALA A 333 10.81 13.24 2.13
N PHE A 334 10.31 14.38 1.65
CA PHE A 334 8.91 14.53 1.26
C PHE A 334 8.81 15.32 -0.05
N ALA A 335 8.85 14.61 -1.18
CA ALA A 335 8.69 15.21 -2.49
C ALA A 335 7.21 15.46 -2.76
N LYS A 336 6.77 16.72 -2.72
CA LYS A 336 5.37 17.06 -3.00
C LYS A 336 5.13 17.10 -4.50
N GLY A 337 4.01 16.54 -4.98
CA GLY A 337 3.57 16.70 -6.36
C GLY A 337 2.90 18.05 -6.63
N ARG A 338 2.36 18.70 -5.59
CA ARG A 338 1.88 20.10 -5.58
C ARG A 338 1.97 20.70 -4.18
N GLY A 339 1.81 22.02 -4.06
CA GLY A 339 2.05 22.76 -2.81
C GLY A 339 1.35 22.21 -1.55
N ILE A 340 0.17 21.60 -1.73
CA ILE A 340 -0.60 21.01 -0.63
C ILE A 340 0.04 19.72 -0.09
N GLY A 341 0.72 18.94 -0.93
CA GLY A 341 1.35 17.68 -0.52
C GLY A 341 0.37 16.50 -0.37
N ASP A 342 -0.70 16.47 -1.15
CA ASP A 342 -1.68 15.36 -1.21
C ASP A 342 -1.33 14.26 -2.23
N CYS A 343 -0.17 14.42 -2.86
CA CYS A 343 0.47 13.46 -3.74
C CYS A 343 2.00 13.68 -3.71
N GLY A 344 2.74 12.68 -4.17
CA GLY A 344 4.19 12.69 -4.22
C GLY A 344 4.81 11.44 -3.61
N SER A 345 5.99 11.58 -3.02
CA SER A 345 6.69 10.50 -2.31
C SER A 345 7.14 10.93 -0.92
N ALA A 346 7.06 9.99 0.02
CA ALA A 346 7.58 10.11 1.37
C ALA A 346 8.55 8.95 1.61
N GLN A 347 9.76 9.26 2.02
CA GLN A 347 10.81 8.27 2.24
C GLN A 347 11.52 8.56 3.56
N THR A 348 11.88 7.50 4.27
CA THR A 348 12.67 7.57 5.50
C THR A 348 13.80 6.57 5.44
N TRP A 349 15.01 7.02 5.75
CA TRP A 349 16.19 6.18 5.93
C TRP A 349 16.74 6.30 7.33
N VAL A 350 17.27 5.22 7.89
CA VAL A 350 17.95 5.20 9.19
C VAL A 350 19.45 5.03 9.01
N TRP A 351 20.25 5.83 9.72
CA TRP A 351 21.68 5.63 9.82
C TRP A 351 22.01 4.48 10.76
N THR A 352 22.66 3.45 10.20
CA THR A 352 22.99 2.19 10.90
C THR A 352 24.36 2.18 11.58
N GLY A 353 25.19 3.20 11.36
CA GLY A 353 26.59 3.21 11.75
C GLY A 353 27.53 3.22 10.54
N ASP A 354 27.08 2.65 9.43
CA ASP A 354 27.88 2.54 8.20
C ASP A 354 27.21 3.24 7.00
N ARG A 355 25.88 3.16 6.92
CA ARG A 355 25.07 3.68 5.81
C ARG A 355 23.66 4.04 6.24
N PHE A 356 22.99 4.82 5.41
CA PHE A 356 21.54 5.00 5.43
C PHE A 356 20.84 3.79 4.82
N VAL A 357 19.81 3.28 5.48
CA VAL A 357 18.99 2.15 5.03
C VAL A 357 17.53 2.58 5.00
N LEU A 358 16.84 2.34 3.89
CA LEU A 358 15.43 2.68 3.73
C LEU A 358 14.58 1.90 4.74
N THR A 359 13.86 2.62 5.58
CA THR A 359 12.97 2.05 6.61
C THR A 359 11.50 2.25 6.29
N GLU A 360 11.16 3.24 5.48
CA GLU A 360 9.79 3.47 5.02
C GLU A 360 9.76 4.15 3.64
N GLU A 361 8.86 3.71 2.77
CA GLU A 361 8.55 4.40 1.51
C GLU A 361 7.06 4.32 1.19
N SER A 362 6.48 5.49 0.95
CA SER A 362 5.08 5.68 0.56
C SER A 362 5.02 6.60 -0.66
N THR A 363 4.12 6.32 -1.60
CA THR A 363 3.98 7.11 -2.83
C THR A 363 2.52 7.22 -3.23
N MET A 364 2.07 8.44 -3.51
CA MET A 364 0.75 8.73 -4.04
C MET A 364 0.89 9.48 -5.36
N GLY A 365 0.54 8.83 -6.47
CA GLY A 365 0.65 9.44 -7.79
C GLY A 365 -0.41 10.50 -8.08
N GLN A 366 -1.61 10.38 -7.49
CA GLN A 366 -2.76 11.22 -7.82
C GLN A 366 -3.01 12.27 -6.74
N CYS A 367 -3.05 13.53 -7.16
CA CYS A 367 -3.28 14.69 -6.29
C CYS A 367 -4.79 14.94 -6.09
N ALA A 368 -5.44 13.99 -5.43
CA ALA A 368 -6.89 13.94 -5.25
C ALA A 368 -7.34 14.27 -3.81
N GLY A 369 -6.50 14.96 -3.02
CA GLY A 369 -6.84 15.31 -1.64
C GLY A 369 -6.65 14.18 -0.62
N VAL A 370 -5.78 13.22 -0.92
CA VAL A 370 -5.43 12.15 0.02
C VAL A 370 -4.30 12.63 0.93
N ARG A 371 -4.56 12.68 2.24
CA ARG A 371 -3.57 13.04 3.25
C ARG A 371 -2.44 11.98 3.29
N SER A 372 -1.20 12.41 3.56
CA SER A 372 0.00 11.58 3.40
C SER A 372 0.08 10.36 4.32
N ASP A 373 -0.55 10.42 5.49
CA ASP A 373 -0.71 9.29 6.42
C ASP A 373 -1.63 8.18 5.87
N LEU A 374 -2.41 8.47 4.82
CA LEU A 374 -3.29 7.51 4.17
C LEU A 374 -2.72 6.90 2.91
N TRP A 375 -1.53 7.34 2.46
CA TRP A 375 -0.90 6.83 1.26
C TRP A 375 -0.55 5.35 1.36
N PRO A 376 -0.47 4.63 0.23
CA PRO A 376 -0.02 3.26 0.25
C PRO A 376 1.46 3.18 0.63
N VAL A 377 1.80 2.23 1.50
CA VAL A 377 3.16 1.98 1.97
C VAL A 377 3.77 0.85 1.15
N ALA A 378 4.71 1.16 0.26
CA ALA A 378 5.39 0.17 -0.56
C ALA A 378 6.45 -0.59 0.26
N TRP A 379 7.09 0.08 1.21
CA TRP A 379 8.15 -0.51 2.02
C TRP A 379 8.08 -0.07 3.46
N ARG A 380 8.32 -1.02 4.37
CA ARG A 380 8.59 -0.74 5.78
C ARG A 380 9.53 -1.75 6.41
N THR A 381 10.18 -1.36 7.49
CA THR A 381 11.03 -2.21 8.33
C THR A 381 10.52 -2.27 9.77
N ARG A 382 11.10 -3.16 10.58
CA ARG A 382 10.95 -3.18 12.04
C ARG A 382 12.13 -2.49 12.71
#